data_AF-A0A662I8E6-F1
#
_entry.id   AF-A0A662I8E6-F1
#
_cell.length_a   1.000
_cell.length_b   1.000
_cell.length_c   1.000
_cell.angle_alpha   90.00
_cell.angle_beta   90.00
_cell.angle_gamma   90.00
#
_symmetry.space_group_name_H-M   'P 1'
#
loop_
_entity.id
_entity.type
_entity.pdbx_description
1 polymer ?
#
loop_
_entity_poly.entity_id
_entity_poly.type
_entity_poly.pdbx_seq_one_letter_code
_entity_poly.pdbx_strand_id
1 'polypeptide(L)'
;AETLDVGRRGRVEGLVVAEQVYMESGSYADKIYAKVFECEERCRVRELYVEEAIIGDFSRVGSVRYSGELRTGRGVEIAASEKVDVIEFPRDP
;
A
#
# COMPACT_ATOMS: atom_id res chain seq x y z
N ALA A 1 -8.62 -9.95 -7.72
CA ALA A 1 -8.28 -9.19 -8.94
C ALA A 1 -6.78 -9.30 -9.16
N GLU A 2 -6.33 -9.36 -10.41
CA GLU A 2 -4.89 -9.39 -10.70
C GLU A 2 -4.28 -8.01 -10.37
N THR A 3 -4.91 -6.93 -10.84
CA THR A 3 -4.47 -5.55 -10.60
C THR A 3 -5.63 -4.66 -10.18
N LEU A 4 -5.36 -3.71 -9.27
CA LEU A 4 -6.25 -2.60 -8.93
C LEU A 4 -5.52 -1.27 -9.16
N ASP A 5 -6.13 -0.39 -9.95
CA ASP A 5 -5.67 0.98 -10.13
C ASP A 5 -6.63 1.95 -9.42
N VAL A 6 -6.09 2.78 -8.54
CA VAL A 6 -6.82 3.88 -7.89
C VAL A 6 -6.38 5.19 -8.52
N GLY A 7 -7.26 5.77 -9.34
CA GLY A 7 -6.98 7.02 -10.02
C GLY A 7 -6.78 8.22 -9.07
N ARG A 8 -6.32 9.34 -9.62
CA ARG A 8 -5.93 10.55 -8.89
C ARG A 8 -7.03 11.03 -7.95
N ARG A 9 -6.68 11.23 -6.67
CA ARG A 9 -7.61 11.58 -5.58
C ARG A 9 -8.77 10.57 -5.39
N GLY A 10 -8.64 9.39 -5.96
CA GLY A 10 -9.54 8.27 -5.76
C GLY A 10 -9.49 7.78 -4.31
N ARG A 11 -10.57 7.12 -3.89
CA ARG A 11 -10.76 6.70 -2.51
C ARG A 11 -11.30 5.29 -2.49
N VAL A 12 -10.59 4.40 -1.81
CA VAL A 12 -11.03 3.03 -1.55
C VAL A 12 -11.26 2.88 -0.05
N GLU A 13 -12.47 2.49 0.31
CA GLU A 13 -12.86 2.23 1.70
C GLU A 13 -13.01 0.71 1.90
N GLY A 14 -12.57 0.21 3.05
CA GLY A 14 -12.55 -1.22 3.35
C GLY A 14 -11.27 -1.95 2.92
N LEU A 15 -11.43 -3.24 2.60
CA LEU A 15 -10.34 -4.18 2.32
C LEU A 15 -10.11 -4.33 0.81
N VAL A 16 -8.86 -4.15 0.39
CA VAL A 16 -8.37 -4.52 -0.95
C VAL A 16 -7.48 -5.75 -0.84
N VAL A 17 -7.75 -6.74 -1.68
CA VAL A 17 -6.89 -7.91 -1.90
C VAL A 17 -6.64 -8.04 -3.41
N ALA A 18 -5.39 -7.84 -3.83
CA ALA A 18 -4.99 -7.94 -5.23
C ALA A 18 -3.53 -8.45 -5.34
N GLU A 19 -3.08 -8.87 -6.52
CA GLU A 19 -1.65 -9.15 -6.70
C GLU A 19 -0.86 -7.85 -6.82
N GLN A 20 -1.37 -6.89 -7.60
CA GLN A 20 -0.76 -5.59 -7.81
C GLN A 20 -1.75 -4.47 -7.48
N VAL A 21 -1.27 -3.44 -6.78
CA VAL A 21 -2.04 -2.23 -6.51
C VAL A 21 -1.22 -1.01 -6.90
N TYR A 22 -1.79 -0.20 -7.80
CA TYR A 22 -1.24 1.10 -8.18
C TYR A 22 -2.15 2.23 -7.70
N MET A 23 -1.57 3.23 -7.04
CA MET A 23 -2.29 4.36 -6.48
C MET A 23 -1.73 5.67 -7.04
N GLU A 24 -2.53 6.39 -7.83
CA GLU A 24 -2.17 7.70 -8.37
C GLU A 24 -2.16 8.79 -7.28
N SER A 25 -1.57 9.94 -7.61
CA SER A 25 -1.31 11.04 -6.70
C SER A 25 -2.53 11.47 -5.87
N GLY A 26 -2.31 11.59 -4.56
CA GLY A 26 -3.31 12.05 -3.61
C GLY A 26 -4.47 11.08 -3.35
N SER A 27 -4.38 9.83 -3.81
CA SER A 27 -5.37 8.79 -3.54
C SER A 27 -5.31 8.27 -2.09
N TYR A 28 -6.37 7.56 -1.70
CA TYR A 28 -6.55 7.05 -0.34
C TYR A 28 -7.03 5.59 -0.35
N ALA A 29 -6.49 4.78 0.57
CA ALA A 29 -6.98 3.44 0.87
C ALA A 29 -6.97 3.13 2.38
N ASP A 30 -7.98 2.40 2.85
CA ASP A 30 -8.07 1.94 4.24
C ASP A 30 -7.12 0.77 4.55
N LYS A 31 -7.24 -0.33 3.81
CA LYS A 31 -6.49 -1.56 4.07
C LYS A 31 -6.17 -2.28 2.77
N ILE A 32 -4.89 -2.54 2.54
CA ILE A 32 -4.40 -3.20 1.33
C ILE A 32 -3.62 -4.46 1.69
N TYR A 33 -3.93 -5.57 1.04
CA TYR A 33 -3.09 -6.75 0.89
C TYR A 33 -2.69 -6.87 -0.59
N ALA A 34 -1.39 -6.81 -0.87
CA ALA A 34 -0.85 -6.88 -2.22
C ALA A 34 0.47 -7.66 -2.27
N LYS A 35 0.82 -8.26 -3.42
CA LYS A 35 2.20 -8.71 -3.61
C LYS A 35 3.08 -7.50 -3.91
N VAL A 36 2.65 -6.68 -4.86
CA VAL A 36 3.32 -5.43 -5.23
C VAL A 36 2.40 -4.24 -4.98
N PHE A 37 2.90 -3.26 -4.24
CA PHE A 37 2.22 -1.98 -4.04
C PHE A 37 3.09 -0.84 -4.57
N GLU A 38 2.50 0.02 -5.39
CA GLU A 38 3.13 1.26 -5.81
C GLU A 38 2.15 2.41 -5.64
N CYS A 39 2.66 3.53 -5.11
CA CYS A 39 1.90 4.77 -5.14
C CYS A 39 2.78 5.95 -5.58
N GLU A 40 2.14 6.89 -6.27
CA GLU A 40 2.74 8.18 -6.59
C GLU A 40 2.85 9.08 -5.34
N GLU A 41 2.88 10.40 -5.53
CA GLU A 41 3.02 11.37 -4.45
C GLU A 41 1.74 11.60 -3.64
N ARG A 42 1.90 11.99 -2.36
CA ARG A 42 0.84 12.45 -1.46
C ARG A 42 -0.28 11.42 -1.21
N CYS A 43 -0.02 10.14 -1.44
CA CYS A 43 -0.97 9.06 -1.20
C CYS A 43 -1.15 8.82 0.30
N ARG A 44 -2.27 8.22 0.67
CA ARG A 44 -2.59 7.88 2.07
C ARG A 44 -3.08 6.45 2.18
N VAL A 45 -2.38 5.64 2.95
CA VAL A 45 -2.77 4.25 3.23
C VAL A 45 -2.81 4.04 4.74
N ARG A 46 -3.92 3.56 5.28
CA ARG A 46 -4.02 3.35 6.74
C ARG A 46 -3.32 2.06 7.19
N GLU A 47 -3.57 0.94 6.52
CA GLU A 47 -2.87 -0.33 6.76
C GLU A 47 -2.40 -0.96 5.44
N LEU A 48 -1.11 -1.26 5.33
CA LEU A 48 -0.49 -1.87 4.15
C LEU A 48 0.18 -3.20 4.53
N TYR A 49 -0.20 -4.27 3.85
CA TYR A 49 0.36 -5.62 3.99
C TYR A 49 0.86 -6.05 2.60
N VAL A 50 2.17 -6.14 2.42
CA VAL A 50 2.74 -6.21 1.07
C VAL A 50 4.01 -7.04 0.97
N GLU A 51 4.28 -7.71 -0.14
CA GLU A 51 5.62 -8.30 -0.33
C GLU A 51 6.63 -7.19 -0.68
N GLU A 52 6.37 -6.43 -1.73
CA GLU A 52 7.23 -5.32 -2.17
C GLU A 52 6.45 -4.00 -2.31
N ALA A 53 7.00 -2.90 -1.80
CA ALA A 53 6.36 -1.59 -1.86
C ALA A 53 7.29 -0.48 -2.37
N ILE A 54 6.72 0.39 -3.21
CA ILE A 54 7.29 1.69 -3.60
C ILE A 54 6.31 2.78 -3.16
N ILE A 55 6.70 3.59 -2.19
CA ILE A 55 5.89 4.67 -1.64
C ILE A 55 6.43 6.01 -2.13
N GLY A 56 5.69 6.69 -3.00
CA GLY A 56 6.07 7.99 -3.55
C GLY A 56 6.06 9.14 -2.55
N ASP A 57 6.69 10.26 -2.95
CA ASP A 57 6.99 11.42 -2.11
C ASP A 57 5.80 11.98 -1.33
N PHE A 58 6.05 12.45 -0.11
CA PHE A 58 5.06 13.10 0.78
C PHE A 58 3.80 12.27 1.08
N SER A 59 3.88 10.96 0.86
CA SER A 59 2.81 10.02 1.20
C SER A 59 2.82 9.69 2.69
N ARG A 60 1.67 9.25 3.20
CA ARG A 60 1.51 8.83 4.59
C ARG A 60 1.00 7.41 4.66
N VAL A 61 1.69 6.59 5.43
CA VAL A 61 1.23 5.23 5.75
C VAL A 61 1.08 5.09 7.26
N GLY A 62 -0.08 4.59 7.70
CA GLY A 62 -0.31 4.29 9.12
C GLY A 62 0.59 3.16 9.57
N SER A 63 0.26 1.93 9.21
CA SER A 63 1.12 0.76 9.46
C SER A 63 1.47 0.03 8.17
N VAL A 64 2.72 -0.39 8.02
CA VAL A 64 3.18 -1.27 6.93
C VAL A 64 3.80 -2.56 7.48
N ARG A 65 3.33 -3.70 6.99
CA ARG A 65 4.00 -5.00 7.11
C ARG A 65 4.53 -5.42 5.74
N TYR A 66 5.81 -5.74 5.66
CA TYR A 66 6.43 -6.11 4.40
C TYR A 66 7.36 -7.32 4.52
N SER A 67 7.46 -8.14 3.47
CA SER A 67 8.38 -9.30 3.46
C SER A 67 9.60 -9.14 2.57
N GLY A 68 9.45 -8.43 1.44
CA GLY A 68 10.49 -8.11 0.49
C GLY A 68 11.11 -6.73 0.72
N GLU A 69 11.07 -5.90 -0.31
CA GLU A 69 11.62 -4.55 -0.31
C GLU A 69 10.57 -3.49 0.03
N LEU A 70 10.99 -2.48 0.81
CA LEU A 70 10.22 -1.26 1.06
C LEU A 70 11.06 -0.07 0.62
N ARG A 71 10.66 0.60 -0.46
CA ARG A 71 11.30 1.79 -1.00
C ARG A 71 10.41 3.00 -0.76
N THR A 72 11.02 4.09 -0.30
CA THR A 72 10.29 5.33 0.03
C THR A 72 10.91 6.53 -0.66
N GLY A 73 10.04 7.40 -1.17
CA GLY A 73 10.39 8.72 -1.65
C GLY A 73 10.69 9.73 -0.54
N ARG A 74 10.86 10.99 -0.93
CA ARG A 74 11.14 12.11 -0.03
C ARG A 74 9.93 12.43 0.85
N GLY A 75 10.18 12.64 2.15
CA GLY A 75 9.16 13.16 3.06
C GLY A 75 8.00 12.21 3.31
N VAL A 76 8.19 10.91 3.04
CA VAL A 76 7.23 9.87 3.40
C VAL A 76 7.16 9.74 4.92
N GLU A 77 5.95 9.66 5.46
CA GLU A 77 5.70 9.43 6.88
C GLU A 77 5.09 8.03 7.05
N ILE A 78 5.77 7.16 7.80
CA ILE A 78 5.27 5.83 8.17
C ILE A 78 5.15 5.78 9.69
N ALA A 79 3.95 5.60 10.23
CA ALA A 79 3.76 5.63 11.68
C ALA A 79 4.24 4.33 12.36
N ALA A 80 4.10 3.18 11.70
CA ALA A 80 4.65 1.91 12.14
C ALA A 80 5.10 1.05 10.95
N SER A 81 6.30 0.46 11.03
CA SER A 81 6.81 -0.48 10.03
C SER A 81 7.33 -1.76 10.68
N GLU A 82 7.04 -2.90 10.05
CA GLU A 82 7.46 -4.22 10.51
C GLU A 82 7.83 -5.08 9.29
N LYS A 83 9.06 -5.62 9.29
CA LYS A 83 9.45 -6.63 8.30
C LYS A 83 9.09 -8.01 8.83
N VAL A 84 8.41 -8.82 8.03
CA VAL A 84 7.98 -10.20 8.36
C VAL A 84 8.50 -11.18 7.33
N ASP A 85 8.53 -12.47 7.64
CA ASP A 85 9.00 -13.48 6.69
C ASP A 85 7.99 -13.73 5.54
N VAL A 86 6.70 -13.70 5.86
CA VAL A 86 5.59 -13.99 4.93
C VAL A 86 4.40 -13.08 5.23
N ILE A 87 3.71 -12.62 4.18
CA ILE A 87 2.42 -11.94 4.27
C ILE A 87 1.31 -12.96 4.03
N GLU A 88 0.50 -13.22 5.05
CA GLU A 88 -0.68 -14.07 4.93
C GLU A 88 -1.84 -13.25 4.35
N PHE A 89 -2.26 -13.58 3.14
CA PHE A 89 -3.39 -12.94 2.49
C PHE A 89 -4.70 -13.47 3.09
N PRO A 90 -5.69 -12.60 3.36
CA PRO A 90 -7.03 -13.05 3.71
C PRO A 90 -7.53 -13.96 2.61
N ARG A 91 -7.96 -15.17 2.97
CA ARG A 91 -8.73 -16.01 2.06
C ARG A 91 -10.07 -15.31 1.87
N ASP A 92 -10.58 -15.27 0.63
CA ASP A 92 -11.95 -14.83 0.38
C ASP A 92 -12.90 -15.53 1.36
N PRO A 93 -13.94 -14.82 1.87
CA PRO A 93 -14.95 -15.44 2.71
C PRO A 93 -15.64 -16.63 2.03
#